data_AF-A0A820CHK3-F1
#
_entry.id   AF-A0A820CHK3-F1
#
_cell.length_a   1.000
_cell.length_b   1.000
_cell.length_c   1.000
_cell.angle_alpha   90.00
_cell.angle_beta   90.00
_cell.angle_gamma   90.00
#
_symmetry.space_group_name_H-M   'P 1'
#
loop_
_entity.id
_entity.type
_entity.pdbx_description
1 polymer ?
#
loop_
_entity_poly.entity_id
_entity_poly.type
_entity_poly.pdbx_seq_one_letter_code
_entity_poly.pdbx_strand_id
1 'polypeptide(L)' 'CGDERVDNTGYFIKAAIFSDVKDDMQITREEIFGTVISVLKYDSYEEVIKRANDMTFGLGAGVITRDSKVERNDY' A
#
# COMPACT_ATOMS: atom_id res chain seq x y z
N CYS A 1 9.78 7.90 -8.64
CA CYS A 1 11.01 7.27 -9.17
C CYS A 1 10.70 5.84 -9.58
N GLY A 2 11.09 5.38 -10.78
CA GLY A 2 11.05 3.96 -11.15
C GLY A 2 10.10 3.55 -12.28
N ASP A 3 9.59 4.47 -13.09
CA ASP A 3 8.67 4.20 -14.22
C ASP A 3 9.39 3.84 -15.54
N GLU A 4 10.69 3.55 -15.49
CA GLU A 4 11.51 3.27 -16.66
C GLU A 4 11.45 1.78 -17.05
N ARG A 5 11.50 1.53 -18.37
CA ARG A 5 11.58 0.17 -18.91
C ARG A 5 12.97 -0.42 -18.68
N VAL A 6 13.04 -1.65 -18.18
CA VAL A 6 14.32 -2.37 -17.99
C VAL A 6 14.60 -3.17 -19.26
N ASP A 7 15.40 -2.60 -20.15
CA ASP A 7 15.80 -3.15 -21.46
C ASP A 7 14.65 -3.45 -22.47
N ASN A 8 15.02 -3.85 -23.69
CA ASN A 8 14.09 -4.09 -24.82
C ASN A 8 13.73 -5.59 -25.02
N THR A 9 14.15 -6.48 -24.14
CA THR A 9 13.97 -7.93 -24.19
C THR A 9 13.08 -8.40 -23.04
N GLY A 10 11.78 -8.46 -23.28
CA GLY A 10 10.78 -8.97 -22.33
C GLY A 10 9.81 -7.89 -21.82
N TYR A 11 9.04 -8.25 -20.79
CA TYR A 11 8.00 -7.41 -20.17
C TYR A 11 8.42 -6.94 -18.77
N PHE A 12 9.65 -6.44 -18.65
CA PHE A 12 10.18 -5.96 -17.39
C PHE A 12 9.83 -4.50 -17.14
N ILE A 13 9.38 -4.22 -15.93
CA ILE A 13 9.14 -2.88 -15.40
C ILE A 13 10.04 -2.66 -14.19
N LYS A 14 10.58 -1.46 -14.04
CA LYS A 14 11.32 -1.07 -12.84
C LYS A 14 10.34 -0.90 -11.67
N ALA A 15 10.82 -1.22 -10.47
CA ALA A 15 10.01 -1.03 -9.27
C ALA A 15 9.77 0.47 -9.02
N ALA A 16 8.51 0.83 -8.76
CA ALA A 16 8.11 2.21 -8.52
C ALA A 16 7.50 2.39 -7.13
N ILE A 17 7.88 3.48 -6.46
CA ILE A 17 7.31 3.88 -5.17
C ILE A 17 6.61 5.22 -5.36
N PHE A 18 5.36 5.29 -4.91
CA PHE A 18 4.56 6.50 -4.86
C PHE A 18 4.36 6.91 -3.40
N SER A 19 4.89 8.07 -3.04
CA SER A 19 4.66 8.72 -1.75
C SER A 19 3.65 9.85 -1.89
N ASP A 20 3.14 10.35 -0.76
CA ASP A 20 2.21 11.49 -0.68
C ASP A 20 0.93 11.28 -1.51
N VAL A 21 0.52 10.01 -1.64
CA VAL A 21 -0.75 9.63 -2.26
C VAL A 21 -1.91 9.80 -1.27
N LYS A 22 -3.08 10.14 -1.80
CA LYS A 22 -4.31 10.38 -1.03
C LYS A 22 -5.30 9.25 -1.26
N ASP A 23 -6.17 9.02 -0.29
CA ASP A 23 -7.10 7.88 -0.33
C ASP A 23 -8.05 7.90 -1.54
N ASP A 24 -8.34 9.06 -2.13
CA ASP A 24 -9.22 9.23 -3.30
C ASP A 24 -8.51 9.00 -4.65
N MET A 25 -7.19 8.75 -4.65
CA MET A 25 -6.45 8.49 -5.88
C MET A 25 -6.68 7.07 -6.39
N GLN A 26 -6.64 6.88 -7.70
CA GLN A 26 -6.82 5.56 -8.32
C GLN A 26 -5.77 4.54 -7.81
N ILE A 27 -4.51 4.99 -7.62
CA ILE A 27 -3.38 4.16 -7.15
C ILE A 27 -3.55 3.62 -5.72
N THR A 28 -4.51 4.15 -4.95
CA THR A 28 -4.83 3.70 -3.59
C THR A 28 -6.12 2.89 -3.51
N ARG A 29 -6.95 2.91 -4.58
CA ARG A 29 -8.26 2.24 -4.63
C ARG A 29 -8.28 0.98 -5.49
N GLU A 30 -7.42 0.92 -6.50
CA GLU A 30 -7.36 -0.21 -7.43
C GLU A 30 -6.17 -1.14 -7.11
N GLU A 31 -6.33 -2.42 -7.43
CA GLU A 31 -5.27 -3.41 -7.29
C GLU A 31 -4.25 -3.29 -8.43
N ILE A 32 -2.98 -3.11 -8.08
CA ILE A 32 -1.89 -3.02 -9.05
C ILE A 32 -1.20 -4.37 -9.17
N PHE A 33 -1.41 -5.05 -10.31
CA PHE A 33 -0.73 -6.30 -10.66
C PHE A 33 0.67 -6.03 -11.25
N GLY A 34 1.55 -5.42 -10.45
CA GLY A 34 2.89 -5.04 -10.88
C GLY A 34 3.81 -4.64 -9.72
N THR A 35 5.03 -4.21 -10.04
CA THR A 35 6.08 -3.91 -9.06
C THR A 35 5.95 -2.49 -8.50
N VAL A 36 4.77 -2.15 -7.98
CA VAL A 36 4.41 -0.79 -7.53
C VAL A 36 3.97 -0.81 -6.07
N ILE A 37 4.48 0.13 -5.27
CA ILE A 37 4.08 0.32 -3.87
C ILE A 37 3.61 1.75 -3.66
N SER A 38 2.44 1.89 -3.04
CA SER A 38 1.87 3.15 -2.55
C SER A 38 2.15 3.31 -1.05
N VAL A 39 2.69 4.45 -0.64
CA VAL A 39 3.02 4.76 0.76
C VAL A 39 2.16 5.91 1.26
N LEU A 40 1.34 5.64 2.28
CA LEU A 40 0.42 6.58 2.90
C LEU A 40 0.82 6.82 4.36
N LYS A 41 0.74 8.07 4.79
CA LYS A 41 0.88 8.45 6.20
C LYS A 41 -0.50 8.47 6.86
N TYR A 42 -0.53 8.22 8.15
CA TYR A 42 -1.70 8.29 9.02
C TYR A 42 -1.27 8.89 10.36
N ASP A 43 -2.22 9.44 11.11
CA ASP A 43 -1.94 10.11 12.38
C ASP A 43 -2.42 9.29 13.60
N SER A 44 -3.39 8.38 13.42
CA SER A 44 -3.88 7.49 14.48
C SER A 44 -4.13 6.05 14.03
N TYR A 45 -4.13 5.12 14.99
CA TYR A 45 -4.40 3.71 14.72
C TYR A 45 -5.84 3.47 14.28
N GLU A 46 -6.81 4.14 14.90
CA GLU A 46 -8.23 4.04 14.55
C GLU A 46 -8.48 4.53 13.12
N GLU A 47 -7.79 5.62 12.73
CA GLU A 47 -7.83 6.16 11.38
C GLU A 47 -7.29 5.15 10.35
N VAL A 48 -6.10 4.58 10.60
CA VAL A 48 -5.49 3.65 9.63
C VAL A 48 -6.26 2.33 9.52
N ILE A 49 -6.86 1.84 10.61
CA ILE A 49 -7.73 0.65 10.58
C ILE A 49 -8.97 0.94 9.74
N LYS A 50 -9.61 2.10 9.93
CA LYS A 50 -10.77 2.48 9.13
C LYS A 50 -10.41 2.59 7.65
N ARG A 51 -9.27 3.21 7.32
CA ARG A 51 -8.78 3.37 5.95
C ARG A 51 -8.42 2.02 5.31
N ALA A 52 -7.76 1.13 6.04
CA ALA A 52 -7.44 -0.22 5.55
C ALA A 52 -8.69 -1.05 5.23
N ASN A 53 -9.77 -0.85 5.98
CA ASN A 53 -11.05 -1.53 5.76
C ASN A 53 -11.96 -0.82 4.74
N ASP A 54 -11.67 0.42 4.33
CA ASP A 54 -12.40 1.17 3.30
C ASP A 54 -11.92 0.77 1.89
N MET A 55 -11.91 -0.54 1.62
CA MET A 55 -11.44 -1.12 0.37
C MET A 55 -12.44 -2.17 -0.13
N THR A 56 -12.61 -2.26 -1.44
CA THR A 56 -13.46 -3.28 -2.08
C THR A 56 -12.86 -4.69 -1.95
N PHE A 57 -11.57 -4.78 -1.65
CA PHE A 57 -10.79 -6.02 -1.56
C PHE A 57 -10.38 -6.31 -0.11
N GLY A 58 -10.16 -7.58 0.24
CA GLY A 58 -9.83 -8.01 1.60
C GLY A 58 -9.13 -9.38 1.68
N LEU A 59 -8.12 -9.61 0.83
CA LEU A 59 -7.43 -10.91 0.75
C LEU A 59 -6.51 -11.17 1.97
N GLY A 60 -5.77 -10.14 2.39
CA GLY A 60 -4.83 -10.24 3.49
C GLY A 60 -4.27 -8.87 3.86
N ALA A 61 -3.83 -8.72 5.10
CA ALA A 61 -3.17 -7.54 5.61
C ALA A 61 -2.00 -7.97 6.51
N GLY A 62 -0.95 -7.15 6.55
CA GLY A 62 0.22 -7.37 7.38
C GLY A 62 0.50 -6.16 8.25
N VAL A 63 0.84 -6.40 9.52
CA VAL A 63 1.19 -5.37 10.50
C VAL A 63 2.62 -5.62 10.96
N ILE A 64 3.47 -4.59 10.87
CA ILE A 64 4.85 -4.65 11.35
C ILE A 64 4.95 -3.71 12.55
N THR A 65 5.15 -4.29 13.72
CA THR A 65 5.14 -3.58 15.01
C THR A 65 5.98 -4.32 16.05
N ARG A 66 6.39 -3.63 17.11
CA ARG A 66 6.98 -4.25 18.32
C ARG A 66 5.99 -4.34 19.47
N ASP A 67 4.80 -3.77 19.33
CA ASP A 67 3.76 -3.75 20.35
C ASP A 67 2.70 -4.81 20.05
N SER A 68 2.55 -5.76 20.97
CA SER A 68 1.63 -6.89 20.84
C SER A 68 0.16 -6.49 20.87
N LYS A 69 -0.18 -5.31 21.41
CA LYS A 69 -1.55 -4.78 21.31
C LYS A 69 -1.86 -4.34 19.87
N VAL A 70 -0.85 -3.82 19.14
CA VAL A 70 -0.99 -3.47 17.71
C VAL A 70 -1.26 -4.72 16.89
N GLU A 71 -0.48 -5.77 17.15
CA GLU A 71 -0.60 -7.04 16.44
C GLU A 71 -2.00 -7.66 16.58
N ARG A 72 -2.55 -7.65 17.80
CA ARG A 72 -3.83 -8.30 18.10
C ARG A 72 -5.05 -7.42 17.82
N ASN A 73 -4.85 -6.15 17.49
CA ASN A 73 -5.91 -5.17 17.36
C ASN A 73 -6.75 -5.03 18.66
N ASP A 74 -6.09 -5.10 19.82
CA ASP A 74 -6.69 -5.08 21.16
C ASP A 74 -6.70 -3.65 21.77
N TYR A 75 -7.19 -2.65 21.03
CA TYR A 75 -7.23 -1.23 21.45
C TYR A 75 -8.53 -0.78 22.08
#